data_AF-T0R4N8-F1
#
_entry.id   AF-T0R4N8-F1
#
_cell.length_a   1.000
_cell.length_b   1.000
_cell.length_c   1.000
_cell.angle_alpha   90.00
_cell.angle_beta   90.00
_cell.angle_gamma   90.00
#
_symmetry.space_group_name_H-M   'P 1'
#
loop_
_entity.id
_entity.type
_entity.pdbx_description
1 polymer ?
#
loop_
_entity_poly.entity_id
_entity_poly.type
_entity_poly.pdbx_seq_one_letter_code
_entity_poly.pdbx_strand_id
1 'polypeptide(L)'
;MLDWRGVKVATEHARYRRVRCQGIALSLLYLFFASLVAFCTYELSRIANTPVFMGLNFEAFTTNQFHVPINALLQASTAFPLSTKLKPNATLSLSDLLFKKCGLGDETCATAFVPRSNQIWQWVAKAFALIPNFDQPRFQDAAQTVVISHINNLSGWNKAMVQFSIPGHNVAMTCFIRRVRLFAPESPASSAVVDTLAFCSQRPFDPNWVCENEVGLDVATYAIQVSQGKIQYIGAVRRGDVYYRPGYAATCLGGPISPMQLEPVPINTEYEGGVVQVMAPWDIVGACNCATLNKATGRGWLLQQKGLMTMLWTCDSLLLQSALVLWCLTVYLVWLQFAFLRHSAICSAPVFLSKNVIGPVILLLTFYGNHSLQTLSTFMHQNPSYTYASYYQIIGPALVASIVGIMTGTLIQIWFNPRLVTQTWLLLVASVVNWLLVFCVEAFVVAPQSNAVPRTCQLATTINCLAYDALPRLHLLSPLLSGGVVLLAIGYIYRSSRQAAHKHTVQVPETNSILSYFNIQDFASVTTSIECCCDTDEAGAVAVDAGLLLIKSMLQVSDRHLTRTCNIPYTCVYRLLASTRLRRLWSQSVGSILVVHVGQGAILPRASYKLLDELAAEKVATGYLS
;
A
#
# COMPACT_ATOMS: atom_id res chain seq x y z
N MET A 1 -55.71 -10.74 -31.41
CA MET A 1 -55.56 -9.48 -30.65
C MET A 1 -54.89 -9.83 -29.33
N LEU A 2 -53.56 -9.69 -29.27
CA LEU A 2 -52.77 -9.96 -28.06
C LEU A 2 -52.98 -8.82 -27.06
N ASP A 3 -53.20 -9.18 -25.80
CA ASP A 3 -53.57 -8.25 -24.73
C ASP A 3 -52.36 -7.38 -24.29
N TRP A 4 -52.17 -6.28 -25.00
CA TRP A 4 -51.12 -5.28 -24.73
C TRP A 4 -51.32 -4.52 -23.41
N ARG A 5 -52.49 -4.63 -22.75
CA ARG A 5 -52.75 -3.98 -21.46
C ARG A 5 -52.08 -4.73 -20.31
N GLY A 6 -52.11 -6.06 -20.33
CA GLY A 6 -51.44 -6.89 -19.31
C GLY A 6 -49.93 -6.74 -19.29
N VAL A 7 -49.29 -6.58 -20.46
CA VAL A 7 -47.83 -6.40 -20.58
C VAL A 7 -47.39 -5.03 -20.07
N LYS A 8 -48.13 -3.95 -20.35
CA LYS A 8 -47.84 -2.60 -19.84
C LYS A 8 -47.91 -2.53 -18.31
N VAL A 9 -48.97 -3.08 -17.71
CA VAL A 9 -49.16 -3.08 -16.24
C VAL A 9 -48.08 -3.93 -15.55
N ALA A 10 -47.71 -5.09 -16.11
CA ALA A 10 -46.62 -5.91 -15.59
C ALA A 10 -45.25 -5.20 -15.68
N THR A 11 -44.97 -4.46 -16.76
CA THR A 11 -43.74 -3.67 -16.88
C THR A 11 -43.72 -2.46 -15.96
N GLU A 12 -44.84 -1.79 -15.71
CA GLU A 12 -44.94 -0.68 -14.75
C GLU A 12 -44.82 -1.16 -13.30
N HIS A 13 -45.43 -2.29 -12.93
CA HIS A 13 -45.25 -2.92 -11.61
C HIS A 13 -43.81 -3.41 -11.40
N ALA A 14 -43.14 -3.94 -12.43
CA ALA A 14 -41.72 -4.30 -12.36
C ALA A 14 -40.80 -3.06 -12.26
N ARG A 15 -41.15 -1.94 -12.92
CA ARG A 15 -40.47 -0.64 -12.76
C ARG A 15 -40.65 -0.07 -11.35
N TYR A 16 -41.86 -0.12 -10.82
CA TYR A 16 -42.18 0.31 -9.45
C TYR A 16 -41.49 -0.56 -8.40
N ARG A 17 -41.40 -1.89 -8.59
CA ARG A 17 -40.64 -2.78 -7.68
C ARG A 17 -39.13 -2.54 -7.71
N ARG A 18 -38.52 -2.22 -8.85
CA ARG A 18 -37.08 -1.86 -8.93
C ARG A 18 -36.74 -0.57 -8.18
N VAL A 19 -37.72 0.30 -8.03
CA VAL A 19 -37.58 1.56 -7.29
C VAL A 19 -37.73 1.36 -5.77
N ARG A 20 -38.49 0.36 -5.32
CA ARG A 20 -38.84 0.10 -3.89
C ARG A 20 -37.79 -0.64 -3.03
N CYS A 21 -36.55 -0.80 -3.48
CA CYS A 21 -35.50 -1.47 -2.68
C CYS A 21 -34.14 -0.75 -2.72
N GLN A 22 -34.12 0.52 -3.16
CA GLN A 22 -32.86 1.28 -3.30
C GLN A 22 -32.14 1.46 -1.96
N GLY A 23 -32.89 1.61 -0.86
CA GLY A 23 -32.34 1.68 0.50
C GLY A 23 -31.53 0.44 0.90
N ILE A 24 -32.07 -0.76 0.62
CA ILE A 24 -31.36 -2.03 0.87
C ILE A 24 -30.11 -2.14 -0.01
N ALA A 25 -30.23 -1.82 -1.30
CA ALA A 25 -29.10 -1.95 -2.23
C ALA A 25 -27.90 -1.11 -1.78
N LEU A 26 -28.13 0.14 -1.35
CA LEU A 26 -27.07 0.99 -0.81
C LEU A 26 -26.53 0.47 0.52
N SER A 27 -27.39 0.00 1.43
CA SER A 27 -26.95 -0.59 2.70
C SER A 27 -26.05 -1.81 2.49
N LEU A 28 -26.39 -2.70 1.55
CA LEU A 28 -25.58 -3.87 1.22
C LEU A 28 -24.24 -3.47 0.58
N LEU A 29 -24.22 -2.44 -0.27
CA LEU A 29 -22.98 -1.89 -0.82
C LEU A 29 -22.05 -1.37 0.30
N TYR A 30 -22.60 -0.65 1.28
CA TYR A 30 -21.83 -0.17 2.42
C TYR A 30 -21.35 -1.29 3.33
N LEU A 31 -22.14 -2.35 3.49
CA LEU A 31 -21.69 -3.55 4.21
C LEU A 31 -20.51 -4.22 3.49
N PHE A 32 -20.57 -4.32 2.17
CA PHE A 32 -19.47 -4.86 1.37
C PHE A 32 -18.20 -4.01 1.54
N PHE A 33 -18.31 -2.68 1.39
CA PHE A 33 -17.18 -1.77 1.62
C PHE A 33 -16.65 -1.85 3.05
N ALA A 34 -17.51 -1.86 4.06
CA ALA A 34 -17.07 -1.94 5.46
C ALA A 34 -16.37 -3.28 5.76
N SER A 35 -16.83 -4.37 5.13
CA SER A 35 -16.19 -5.69 5.24
C SER A 35 -14.81 -5.69 4.58
N LEU A 36 -14.67 -5.03 3.41
CA LEU A 36 -13.36 -4.80 2.79
C LEU A 36 -12.45 -3.98 3.70
N VAL A 37 -12.95 -2.88 4.31
CA VAL A 37 -12.17 -2.06 5.25
C VAL A 37 -11.67 -2.90 6.42
N ALA A 38 -12.55 -3.69 7.05
CA ALA A 38 -12.20 -4.54 8.18
C ALA A 38 -11.15 -5.60 7.80
N PHE A 39 -11.36 -6.30 6.68
CA PHE A 39 -10.43 -7.31 6.17
C PHE A 39 -9.06 -6.71 5.80
N CYS A 40 -9.06 -5.62 5.03
CA CYS A 40 -7.82 -4.96 4.61
C CYS A 40 -7.04 -4.42 5.80
N THR A 41 -7.72 -3.79 6.76
CA THR A 41 -7.06 -3.30 7.97
C THR A 41 -6.49 -4.44 8.79
N TYR A 42 -7.22 -5.55 8.93
CA TYR A 42 -6.74 -6.74 9.64
C TYR A 42 -5.46 -7.31 9.00
N GLU A 43 -5.45 -7.54 7.68
CA GLU A 43 -4.29 -8.08 6.98
C GLU A 43 -3.09 -7.12 7.00
N LEU A 44 -3.31 -5.81 6.88
CA LEU A 44 -2.26 -4.82 7.02
C LEU A 44 -1.72 -4.74 8.45
N SER A 45 -2.57 -4.84 9.47
CA SER A 45 -2.13 -4.85 10.87
C SER A 45 -1.26 -6.05 11.23
N ARG A 46 -1.33 -7.17 10.49
CA ARG A 46 -0.45 -8.33 10.71
C ARG A 46 1.01 -8.07 10.31
N ILE A 47 1.21 -7.19 9.33
CA ILE A 47 2.54 -6.86 8.77
C ILE A 47 3.06 -5.49 9.22
N ALA A 48 2.20 -4.65 9.79
CA ALA A 48 2.58 -3.33 10.28
C ALA A 48 3.43 -3.44 11.55
N ASN A 49 4.52 -2.68 11.59
CA ASN A 49 5.46 -2.58 12.71
C ASN A 49 6.08 -3.92 13.13
N THR A 50 6.03 -4.94 12.27
CA THR A 50 6.62 -6.26 12.50
C THR A 50 7.57 -6.65 11.35
N PRO A 51 8.68 -7.35 11.64
CA PRO A 51 9.56 -7.85 10.59
C PRO A 51 8.89 -9.01 9.84
N VAL A 52 8.73 -8.86 8.54
CA VAL A 52 8.11 -9.82 7.64
C VAL A 52 9.17 -10.42 6.72
N PHE A 53 9.36 -11.73 6.80
CA PHE A 53 10.25 -12.44 5.89
C PHE A 53 9.60 -12.56 4.50
N MET A 54 10.18 -11.87 3.52
CA MET A 54 9.71 -11.81 2.13
C MET A 54 10.25 -12.96 1.27
N GLY A 55 11.13 -13.80 1.83
CA GLY A 55 11.74 -14.91 1.12
C GLY A 55 12.94 -14.49 0.26
N LEU A 56 13.21 -15.31 -0.76
CA LEU A 56 14.28 -15.09 -1.71
C LEU A 56 13.81 -14.08 -2.77
N ASN A 57 14.51 -12.95 -2.89
CA ASN A 57 14.36 -12.04 -4.02
C ASN A 57 15.52 -12.20 -5.00
N PHE A 58 15.21 -11.97 -6.27
CA PHE A 58 16.11 -12.12 -7.38
C PHE A 58 16.06 -10.89 -8.26
N GLU A 59 17.19 -10.19 -8.34
CA GLU A 59 17.42 -9.12 -9.29
C GLU A 59 18.14 -9.71 -10.50
N ALA A 60 17.58 -9.53 -11.69
CA ALA A 60 18.16 -10.02 -12.94
C ALA A 60 18.32 -8.89 -13.96
N PHE A 61 19.13 -9.14 -15.00
CA PHE A 61 19.29 -8.16 -16.07
C PHE A 61 18.02 -7.96 -16.91
N THR A 62 17.08 -8.91 -16.91
CA THR A 62 15.85 -8.85 -17.72
C THR A 62 14.56 -8.75 -16.91
N THR A 63 14.60 -9.12 -15.62
CA THR A 63 13.44 -9.17 -14.73
C THR A 63 13.82 -8.61 -13.36
N ASN A 64 12.97 -7.81 -12.73
CA ASN A 64 13.27 -7.13 -11.45
C ASN A 64 14.62 -6.40 -11.50
N GLN A 65 14.79 -5.56 -12.52
CA GLN A 65 16.06 -4.87 -12.79
C GLN A 65 16.42 -3.90 -11.67
N PHE A 66 17.60 -4.11 -11.05
CA PHE A 66 18.17 -3.14 -10.13
C PHE A 66 19.15 -2.22 -10.87
N HIS A 67 18.78 -0.94 -10.96
CA HIS A 67 19.66 0.10 -11.48
C HIS A 67 20.55 0.64 -10.38
N VAL A 68 21.87 0.52 -10.56
CA VAL A 68 22.83 1.09 -9.62
C VAL A 68 22.72 2.63 -9.65
N PRO A 69 22.42 3.29 -8.53
CA PRO A 69 22.29 4.73 -8.50
C PRO A 69 23.66 5.41 -8.69
N ILE A 70 23.73 6.35 -9.63
CA ILE A 70 24.96 7.10 -9.94
C ILE A 70 24.78 8.54 -9.48
N ASN A 71 25.59 8.97 -8.51
CA ASN A 71 25.64 10.39 -8.13
C ASN A 71 26.61 11.14 -9.04
N ALA A 72 27.83 10.63 -9.16
CA ALA A 72 28.85 11.10 -10.07
C ALA A 72 29.59 9.89 -10.63
N LEU A 73 29.79 9.85 -11.94
CA LEU A 73 30.46 8.72 -12.59
C LEU A 73 31.96 8.95 -12.60
N LEU A 74 32.72 8.08 -11.95
CA LEU A 74 34.17 8.01 -12.11
C LEU A 74 34.48 6.86 -13.05
N GLN A 75 35.13 7.17 -14.18
CA GLN A 75 35.71 6.19 -15.08
C GLN A 75 37.14 6.62 -15.40
N ALA A 76 38.12 5.76 -15.18
CA ALA A 76 39.52 6.08 -15.41
C ALA A 76 40.32 4.85 -15.85
N SER A 77 41.43 5.11 -16.55
CA SER A 77 42.39 4.08 -16.92
C SER A 77 43.82 4.53 -16.62
N THR A 78 44.67 3.61 -16.18
CA THR A 78 46.09 3.88 -15.90
C THR A 78 46.95 2.68 -16.22
N ALA A 79 48.13 2.91 -16.81
CA ALA A 79 49.14 1.87 -17.01
C ALA A 79 50.06 1.80 -15.79
N PHE A 80 50.27 0.59 -15.28
CA PHE A 80 51.04 0.34 -14.06
C PHE A 80 52.09 -0.75 -14.30
N PRO A 81 53.38 -0.39 -14.36
CA PRO A 81 54.46 -1.38 -14.41
C PRO A 81 54.50 -2.16 -13.09
N LEU A 82 54.41 -3.48 -13.13
CA LEU A 82 54.40 -4.31 -11.91
C LEU A 82 55.73 -4.28 -11.16
N SER A 83 56.81 -3.81 -11.76
CA SER A 83 58.09 -3.53 -11.07
C SER A 83 58.04 -2.31 -10.14
N THR A 84 57.06 -1.40 -10.32
CA THR A 84 56.95 -0.14 -9.57
C THR A 84 56.82 -0.40 -8.07
N LYS A 85 57.66 0.23 -7.23
CA LYS A 85 57.54 0.15 -5.78
C LYS A 85 56.47 1.13 -5.27
N LEU A 86 55.44 0.61 -4.61
CA LEU A 86 54.42 1.44 -3.95
C LEU A 86 54.90 1.84 -2.55
N LYS A 87 54.75 3.12 -2.20
CA LYS A 87 55.02 3.59 -0.84
C LYS A 87 53.82 3.27 0.07
N PRO A 88 54.03 2.61 1.22
CA PRO A 88 52.95 2.34 2.17
C PRO A 88 52.26 3.63 2.60
N ASN A 89 50.93 3.64 2.57
CA ASN A 89 50.14 4.75 3.08
C ASN A 89 49.11 4.20 4.06
N ALA A 90 49.28 4.50 5.35
CA ALA A 90 48.44 3.99 6.43
C ALA A 90 46.97 4.40 6.31
N THR A 91 46.64 5.41 5.49
CA THR A 91 45.26 5.82 5.25
C THR A 91 44.56 5.00 4.17
N LEU A 92 45.30 4.24 3.36
CA LEU A 92 44.77 3.61 2.15
C LEU A 92 43.99 2.33 2.47
N SER A 93 42.73 2.28 2.04
CA SER A 93 41.86 1.13 2.23
C SER A 93 40.94 0.93 1.02
N LEU A 94 40.52 -0.30 0.75
CA LEU A 94 39.43 -0.59 -0.20
C LEU A 94 38.11 0.09 0.20
N SER A 95 37.90 0.38 1.48
CA SER A 95 36.70 1.06 1.97
C SER A 95 36.53 2.46 1.37
N ASP A 96 37.62 3.15 1.02
CA ASP A 96 37.57 4.43 0.30
C ASP A 96 36.81 4.31 -1.02
N LEU A 97 37.03 3.22 -1.77
CA LEU A 97 36.31 2.95 -3.03
C LEU A 97 34.83 2.69 -2.78
N LEU A 98 34.49 2.07 -1.65
CA LEU A 98 33.11 1.70 -1.31
C LEU A 98 32.29 2.89 -0.78
N PHE A 99 32.90 3.77 0.00
CA PHE A 99 32.18 4.82 0.76
C PHE A 99 32.37 6.24 0.24
N LYS A 100 33.26 6.47 -0.74
CA LYS A 100 33.41 7.82 -1.33
C LYS A 100 32.07 8.28 -1.92
N LYS A 101 31.58 9.41 -1.44
CA LYS A 101 30.35 10.07 -1.90
C LYS A 101 30.68 11.40 -2.56
N CYS A 102 30.05 11.67 -3.69
CA CYS A 102 30.05 12.97 -4.35
C CYS A 102 28.61 13.51 -4.48
N GLY A 103 28.49 14.81 -4.75
CA GLY A 103 27.21 15.43 -5.09
C GLY A 103 26.64 14.88 -6.40
N LEU A 104 25.35 15.09 -6.64
CA LEU A 104 24.71 14.75 -7.92
C LEU A 104 25.35 15.57 -9.05
N GLY A 105 25.93 14.90 -10.05
CA GLY A 105 26.61 15.53 -11.18
C GLY A 105 27.96 16.19 -10.85
N ASP A 106 28.55 15.93 -9.67
CA ASP A 106 29.80 16.56 -9.25
C ASP A 106 31.04 15.85 -9.85
N GLU A 107 31.35 16.20 -11.10
CA GLU A 107 32.50 15.68 -11.84
C GLU A 107 33.84 16.13 -11.23
N THR A 108 33.87 17.26 -10.52
CA THR A 108 35.09 17.76 -9.88
C THR A 108 35.50 16.88 -8.71
N CYS A 109 34.54 16.48 -7.88
CA CYS A 109 34.73 15.51 -6.81
C CYS A 109 35.16 14.14 -7.35
N ALA A 110 34.55 13.68 -8.44
CA ALA A 110 34.93 12.43 -9.10
C ALA A 110 36.37 12.48 -9.62
N THR A 111 36.74 13.54 -10.34
CA THR A 111 38.08 13.74 -10.91
C THR A 111 39.16 13.83 -9.82
N ALA A 112 38.88 14.56 -8.73
CA ALA A 112 39.79 14.69 -7.60
C ALA A 112 40.05 13.34 -6.89
N PHE A 113 39.12 12.38 -7.00
CA PHE A 113 39.27 11.05 -6.40
C PHE A 113 40.05 10.05 -7.28
N VAL A 114 40.23 10.33 -8.58
CA VAL A 114 40.94 9.44 -9.52
C VAL A 114 42.34 9.03 -9.03
N PRO A 115 43.22 9.93 -8.55
CA PRO A 115 44.55 9.53 -8.09
C PRO A 115 44.50 8.53 -6.93
N ARG A 116 43.57 8.73 -5.99
CA ARG A 116 43.37 7.82 -4.85
C ARG A 116 42.81 6.47 -5.31
N SER A 117 41.83 6.47 -6.22
CA SER A 117 41.27 5.24 -6.80
C SER A 117 42.34 4.44 -7.55
N ASN A 118 43.14 5.10 -8.38
CA ASN A 118 44.27 4.49 -9.09
C ASN A 118 45.24 3.84 -8.11
N GLN A 119 45.62 4.54 -7.04
CA GLN A 119 46.54 4.00 -6.04
C GLN A 119 45.98 2.73 -5.39
N ILE A 120 44.70 2.71 -5.02
CA ILE A 120 44.06 1.54 -4.41
C ILE A 120 44.07 0.34 -5.37
N TRP A 121 43.70 0.54 -6.64
CA TRP A 121 43.72 -0.53 -7.63
C TRP A 121 45.13 -1.03 -7.96
N GLN A 122 46.15 -0.16 -7.92
CA GLN A 122 47.56 -0.57 -8.06
C GLN A 122 48.00 -1.50 -6.91
N TRP A 123 47.53 -1.26 -5.68
CA TRP A 123 47.76 -2.19 -4.57
C TRP A 123 47.09 -3.54 -4.78
N VAL A 124 45.86 -3.56 -5.32
CA VAL A 124 45.18 -4.80 -5.69
C VAL A 124 45.96 -5.55 -6.78
N ALA A 125 46.44 -4.86 -7.82
CA ALA A 125 47.28 -5.48 -8.85
C ALA A 125 48.56 -6.11 -8.27
N LYS A 126 49.21 -5.43 -7.30
CA LYS A 126 50.37 -5.96 -6.59
C LYS A 126 50.06 -7.20 -5.76
N ALA A 127 48.85 -7.31 -5.23
CA ALA A 127 48.44 -8.45 -4.42
C ALA A 127 48.32 -9.75 -5.24
N PHE A 128 48.23 -9.69 -6.57
CA PHE A 128 48.28 -10.89 -7.41
C PHE A 128 49.56 -11.70 -7.22
N ALA A 129 50.69 -11.04 -6.93
CA ALA A 129 51.96 -11.73 -6.63
C ALA A 129 51.93 -12.55 -5.33
N LEU A 130 50.93 -12.34 -4.46
CA LEU A 130 50.76 -13.10 -3.21
C LEU A 130 49.93 -14.39 -3.39
N ILE A 131 49.33 -14.59 -4.57
CA ILE A 131 48.44 -15.73 -4.82
C ILE A 131 49.30 -16.95 -5.20
N PRO A 132 49.30 -18.03 -4.41
CA PRO A 132 50.01 -19.25 -4.77
C PRO A 132 49.31 -19.95 -5.94
N ASN A 133 50.09 -20.48 -6.88
CA ASN A 133 49.58 -21.21 -8.06
C ASN A 133 48.49 -20.43 -8.82
N PHE A 134 48.72 -19.14 -9.06
CA PHE A 134 47.74 -18.28 -9.69
C PHE A 134 47.45 -18.72 -11.13
N ASP A 135 46.17 -18.77 -11.50
CA ASP A 135 45.71 -19.21 -12.83
C ASP A 135 46.30 -18.36 -13.96
N GLN A 136 46.66 -17.10 -13.66
CA GLN A 136 47.20 -16.15 -14.62
C GLN A 136 48.57 -15.60 -14.18
N PRO A 137 49.64 -16.42 -14.24
CA PRO A 137 50.95 -16.09 -13.67
C PRO A 137 51.61 -14.86 -14.33
N ARG A 138 51.20 -14.48 -15.56
CA ARG A 138 51.67 -13.25 -16.22
C ARG A 138 51.37 -11.98 -15.40
N PHE A 139 50.30 -11.96 -14.63
CA PHE A 139 50.00 -10.83 -13.73
C PHE A 139 50.86 -10.82 -12.45
N GLN A 140 51.74 -11.81 -12.27
CA GLN A 140 52.75 -11.86 -11.19
C GLN A 140 54.15 -11.48 -11.69
N ASP A 141 54.36 -11.46 -13.01
CA ASP A 141 55.65 -11.14 -13.62
C ASP A 141 55.92 -9.63 -13.53
N ALA A 142 57.00 -9.27 -12.82
CA ALA A 142 57.41 -7.89 -12.61
C ALA A 142 57.78 -7.14 -13.90
N ALA A 143 58.09 -7.85 -14.99
CA ALA A 143 58.38 -7.25 -16.29
C ALA A 143 57.12 -6.74 -17.02
N GLN A 144 55.92 -7.19 -16.60
CA GLN A 144 54.68 -6.80 -17.26
C GLN A 144 54.20 -5.43 -16.83
N THR A 145 53.53 -4.75 -17.77
CA THR A 145 52.75 -3.53 -17.49
C THR A 145 51.27 -3.88 -17.55
N VAL A 146 50.57 -3.64 -16.45
CA VAL A 146 49.13 -3.88 -16.34
C VAL A 146 48.38 -2.59 -16.61
N VAL A 147 47.43 -2.63 -17.53
CA VAL A 147 46.45 -1.57 -17.75
C VAL A 147 45.28 -1.79 -16.81
N ILE A 148 45.01 -0.79 -15.97
CA ILE A 148 43.97 -0.79 -14.95
C ILE A 148 42.85 0.12 -15.42
N SER A 149 41.75 -0.44 -15.89
CA SER A 149 40.54 0.30 -16.28
C SER A 149 39.47 0.11 -15.19
N HIS A 150 38.97 1.18 -14.57
CA HIS A 150 38.02 1.07 -13.46
C HIS A 150 36.89 2.09 -13.53
N ILE A 151 35.80 1.75 -12.84
CA ILE A 151 34.55 2.51 -12.78
C ILE A 151 34.00 2.55 -11.35
N ASN A 152 33.34 3.65 -10.99
CA ASN A 152 32.70 3.85 -9.69
C ASN A 152 31.51 4.84 -9.80
N ASN A 153 30.40 4.56 -9.11
CA ASN A 153 29.16 5.35 -9.12
C ASN A 153 29.09 6.47 -8.03
N LEU A 154 30.04 6.49 -7.08
CA LEU A 154 30.24 7.53 -6.07
C LEU A 154 28.98 7.99 -5.30
N SER A 155 28.05 7.07 -5.04
CA SER A 155 26.81 7.31 -4.29
C SER A 155 26.97 7.24 -2.77
N GLY A 156 28.13 6.76 -2.28
CA GLY A 156 28.39 6.49 -0.86
C GLY A 156 28.16 5.02 -0.44
N TRP A 157 27.57 4.21 -1.33
CA TRP A 157 27.58 2.75 -1.24
C TRP A 157 27.88 2.16 -2.62
N ASN A 158 29.14 2.29 -2.99
CA ASN A 158 29.58 2.20 -4.35
C ASN A 158 29.59 0.76 -4.88
N LYS A 159 29.63 0.64 -6.21
CA LYS A 159 29.85 -0.61 -6.95
C LYS A 159 31.16 -0.47 -7.72
N ALA A 160 32.26 -0.30 -6.99
CA ALA A 160 33.57 -0.09 -7.58
C ALA A 160 34.04 -1.38 -8.28
N MET A 161 34.44 -1.24 -9.55
CA MET A 161 34.88 -2.34 -10.39
C MET A 161 36.09 -1.97 -11.21
N VAL A 162 36.87 -2.98 -11.58
CA VAL A 162 38.09 -2.82 -12.39
C VAL A 162 38.27 -4.02 -13.31
N GLN A 163 38.91 -3.77 -14.44
CA GLN A 163 39.54 -4.76 -15.30
C GLN A 163 41.04 -4.47 -15.34
N PHE A 164 41.83 -5.47 -14.94
CA PHE A 164 43.28 -5.53 -15.12
C PHE A 164 43.57 -6.30 -16.42
N SER A 165 44.29 -5.69 -17.33
CA SER A 165 44.67 -6.30 -18.61
C SER A 165 46.16 -6.11 -18.89
N ILE A 166 46.76 -7.00 -19.67
CA ILE A 166 48.13 -6.86 -20.16
C ILE A 166 48.03 -6.71 -21.69
N PRO A 167 48.66 -5.69 -22.30
CA PRO A 167 48.62 -5.51 -23.74
C PRO A 167 49.02 -6.78 -24.50
N GLY A 168 48.19 -7.22 -25.44
CA GLY A 168 48.41 -8.44 -26.23
C GLY A 168 48.10 -9.76 -25.49
N HIS A 169 47.64 -9.71 -24.23
CA HIS A 169 47.16 -10.89 -23.51
C HIS A 169 45.64 -11.03 -23.65
N ASN A 170 45.16 -12.24 -23.94
CA ASN A 170 43.75 -12.51 -24.21
C ASN A 170 42.89 -12.69 -22.94
N VAL A 171 43.51 -12.65 -21.76
CA VAL A 171 42.83 -12.77 -20.46
C VAL A 171 42.98 -11.48 -19.67
N ALA A 172 41.91 -11.08 -18.99
CA ALA A 172 41.89 -10.01 -18.02
C ALA A 172 41.46 -10.54 -16.64
N MET A 173 41.84 -9.83 -15.59
CA MET A 173 41.31 -10.04 -14.25
C MET A 173 40.29 -8.95 -13.96
N THR A 174 39.03 -9.31 -13.70
CA THR A 174 38.01 -8.36 -13.27
C THR A 174 37.81 -8.45 -11.77
N CYS A 175 37.75 -7.33 -11.06
CA CYS A 175 37.48 -7.31 -9.64
C CYS A 175 36.27 -6.47 -9.26
N PHE A 176 35.54 -6.93 -8.25
CA PHE A 176 34.39 -6.25 -7.65
C PHE A 176 34.65 -6.01 -6.16
N ILE A 177 34.44 -4.78 -5.69
CA ILE A 177 34.61 -4.45 -4.28
C ILE A 177 33.33 -4.77 -3.51
N ARG A 178 33.45 -5.50 -2.40
CA ARG A 178 32.34 -5.74 -1.48
C ARG A 178 32.79 -5.73 -0.02
N ARG A 179 31.92 -5.24 0.85
CA ARG A 179 32.00 -5.42 2.30
C ARG A 179 31.51 -6.81 2.72
N VAL A 180 32.31 -7.50 3.52
CA VAL A 180 32.01 -8.84 4.03
C VAL A 180 32.35 -8.96 5.51
N ARG A 181 31.73 -9.94 6.17
CA ARG A 181 32.16 -10.42 7.48
C ARG A 181 33.17 -11.54 7.26
N LEU A 182 34.28 -11.49 7.98
CA LEU A 182 35.37 -12.46 7.90
C LEU A 182 35.72 -13.00 9.29
N PHE A 183 35.81 -14.31 9.43
CA PHE A 183 36.19 -15.00 10.67
C PHE A 183 36.82 -16.35 10.35
N ALA A 184 37.61 -16.88 11.28
CA ALA A 184 38.11 -18.24 11.17
C ALA A 184 36.95 -19.24 11.47
N PRO A 185 36.84 -20.36 10.74
CA PRO A 185 35.76 -21.35 10.87
C PRO A 185 35.55 -21.86 12.30
N GLU A 186 36.61 -21.94 13.09
CA GLU A 186 36.58 -22.43 14.48
C GLU A 186 36.30 -21.33 15.51
N SER A 187 36.21 -20.07 15.07
CA SER A 187 35.96 -18.92 15.94
C SER A 187 34.46 -18.58 15.99
N PRO A 188 33.95 -18.07 17.11
CA PRO A 188 32.54 -17.68 17.22
C PRO A 188 32.22 -16.52 16.27
N ALA A 189 30.99 -16.45 15.77
CA ALA A 189 30.54 -15.38 14.85
C ALA A 189 30.69 -13.94 15.42
N SER A 190 30.80 -13.80 16.74
CA SER A 190 31.10 -12.53 17.43
C SER A 190 32.54 -12.03 17.22
N SER A 191 33.46 -12.92 16.85
CA SER A 191 34.84 -12.58 16.45
C SER A 191 34.95 -12.07 15.01
N ALA A 192 33.85 -12.08 14.26
CA ALA A 192 33.84 -11.68 12.87
C ALA A 192 34.22 -10.21 12.70
N VAL A 193 35.25 -9.98 11.91
CA VAL A 193 35.67 -8.66 11.48
C VAL A 193 34.86 -8.26 10.25
N VAL A 194 34.41 -7.02 10.19
CA VAL A 194 33.74 -6.51 8.98
C VAL A 194 34.74 -5.65 8.22
N ASP A 195 35.11 -6.07 7.02
CA ASP A 195 36.01 -5.30 6.16
C ASP A 195 35.58 -5.34 4.69
N THR A 196 36.26 -4.57 3.86
CA THR A 196 36.04 -4.46 2.42
C THR A 196 37.10 -5.27 1.68
N LEU A 197 36.68 -6.21 0.84
CA LEU A 197 37.53 -7.06 0.03
C LEU A 197 37.30 -6.81 -1.47
N ALA A 198 38.35 -7.03 -2.25
CA ALA A 198 38.29 -7.12 -3.70
C ALA A 198 38.16 -8.59 -4.10
N PHE A 199 37.09 -8.91 -4.84
CA PHE A 199 36.84 -10.24 -5.38
C PHE A 199 37.24 -10.26 -6.86
N CYS A 200 38.35 -10.91 -7.16
CA CYS A 200 38.96 -10.92 -8.48
C CYS A 200 38.80 -12.27 -9.18
N SER A 201 38.36 -12.27 -10.42
CA SER A 201 38.17 -13.48 -11.22
C SER A 201 38.72 -13.27 -12.63
N GLN A 202 39.21 -14.35 -13.25
CA GLN A 202 39.64 -14.31 -14.65
C GLN A 202 38.44 -14.21 -15.59
N ARG A 203 38.61 -13.44 -16.67
CA ARG A 203 37.63 -13.26 -17.74
C ARG A 203 38.36 -13.07 -19.08
N PRO A 204 37.79 -13.44 -20.22
CA PRO A 204 38.30 -13.00 -21.52
C PRO A 204 38.50 -11.49 -21.55
N PHE A 205 39.61 -11.04 -22.14
CA PHE A 205 39.86 -9.61 -22.31
C PHE A 205 38.78 -8.99 -23.20
N ASP A 206 38.21 -7.89 -22.71
CA ASP A 206 37.23 -7.08 -23.42
C ASP A 206 37.81 -5.67 -23.60
N PRO A 207 38.09 -5.22 -24.83
CA PRO A 207 38.62 -3.89 -25.09
C PRO A 207 37.57 -2.78 -24.86
N ASN A 208 36.28 -3.13 -24.87
CA ASN A 208 35.16 -2.21 -24.66
C ASN A 208 34.57 -2.34 -23.25
N TRP A 209 35.33 -2.92 -22.32
CA TRP A 209 34.88 -3.13 -20.95
C TRP A 209 34.49 -1.83 -20.27
N VAL A 210 33.35 -1.85 -19.57
CA VAL A 210 32.88 -0.73 -18.77
C VAL A 210 32.76 -1.12 -17.31
N CYS A 211 31.99 -2.16 -17.01
CA CYS A 211 31.68 -2.58 -15.64
C CYS A 211 31.37 -4.08 -15.52
N GLU A 212 31.55 -4.85 -16.59
CA GLU A 212 31.09 -6.23 -16.69
C GLU A 212 32.01 -7.17 -15.89
N ASN A 213 31.42 -7.92 -14.96
CA ASN A 213 32.15 -8.87 -14.09
C ASN A 213 31.48 -10.26 -14.01
N GLU A 214 30.62 -10.57 -14.99
CA GLU A 214 29.99 -11.89 -15.11
C GLU A 214 31.03 -12.93 -15.54
N VAL A 215 31.14 -14.01 -14.76
CA VAL A 215 32.06 -15.13 -14.98
C VAL A 215 31.37 -16.43 -14.61
N GLY A 216 31.84 -17.56 -15.15
CA GLY A 216 31.29 -18.89 -14.86
C GLY A 216 31.36 -19.24 -13.37
N LEU A 217 30.41 -20.05 -12.89
CA LEU A 217 30.28 -20.40 -11.46
C LEU A 217 31.48 -21.20 -10.92
N ASP A 218 32.17 -21.95 -11.77
CA ASP A 218 33.33 -22.75 -11.39
C ASP A 218 34.64 -21.96 -11.37
N VAL A 219 34.64 -20.70 -11.81
CA VAL A 219 35.84 -19.86 -11.89
C VAL A 219 36.34 -19.51 -10.48
N ALA A 220 37.64 -19.65 -10.27
CA ALA A 220 38.29 -19.23 -9.04
C ALA A 220 38.16 -17.70 -8.85
N THR A 221 37.70 -17.32 -7.67
CA THR A 221 37.54 -15.93 -7.24
C THR A 221 38.45 -15.69 -6.06
N TYR A 222 39.41 -14.79 -6.22
CA TYR A 222 40.44 -14.48 -5.24
C TYR A 222 40.00 -13.30 -4.40
N ALA A 223 39.97 -13.47 -3.08
CA ALA A 223 39.64 -12.42 -2.13
C ALA A 223 40.90 -11.71 -1.63
N ILE A 224 40.99 -10.41 -1.88
CA ILE A 224 42.13 -9.57 -1.54
C ILE A 224 41.67 -8.45 -0.61
N GLN A 225 42.40 -8.26 0.49
CA GLN A 225 42.23 -7.16 1.41
C GLN A 225 43.31 -6.10 1.17
N VAL A 226 42.91 -4.83 1.12
CA VAL A 226 43.85 -3.71 1.24
C VAL A 226 43.38 -2.83 2.38
N SER A 227 44.12 -2.82 3.48
CA SER A 227 43.80 -2.06 4.67
C SER A 227 45.05 -1.42 5.24
N GLN A 228 44.97 -0.12 5.54
CA GLN A 228 46.07 0.70 6.03
C GLN A 228 47.35 0.59 5.18
N GLY A 229 47.20 0.50 3.85
CA GLY A 229 48.31 0.35 2.93
C GLY A 229 49.05 -0.99 3.02
N LYS A 230 48.46 -2.00 3.66
CA LYS A 230 48.93 -3.38 3.63
C LYS A 230 48.02 -4.21 2.74
N ILE A 231 48.63 -5.02 1.88
CA ILE A 231 47.94 -6.00 1.03
C ILE A 231 47.96 -7.35 1.71
N GLN A 232 46.82 -8.04 1.68
CA GLN A 232 46.70 -9.37 2.20
C GLN A 232 45.82 -10.19 1.26
N TYR A 233 46.34 -11.34 0.84
CA TYR A 233 45.54 -12.36 0.17
C TYR A 233 44.78 -13.15 1.24
N ILE A 234 43.45 -13.21 1.14
CA ILE A 234 42.61 -13.93 2.11
C ILE A 234 42.46 -15.40 1.70
N GLY A 235 42.33 -15.66 0.40
CA GLY A 235 42.17 -16.99 -0.15
C GLY A 235 41.38 -16.97 -1.45
N ALA A 236 41.17 -18.17 -2.00
CA ALA A 236 40.36 -18.41 -3.19
C ALA A 236 39.09 -19.17 -2.83
N VAL A 237 38.03 -18.88 -3.58
CA VAL A 237 36.73 -19.54 -3.48
C VAL A 237 36.13 -19.66 -4.89
N ARG A 238 35.27 -20.64 -5.13
CA ARG A 238 34.57 -20.72 -6.43
C ARG A 238 33.54 -19.61 -6.52
N ARG A 239 33.35 -19.06 -7.72
CA ARG A 239 32.37 -17.99 -7.94
C ARG A 239 30.97 -18.38 -7.44
N GLY A 240 30.55 -19.62 -7.68
CA GLY A 240 29.24 -20.14 -7.26
C GLY A 240 29.03 -20.30 -5.75
N ASP A 241 30.06 -20.11 -4.92
CA ASP A 241 29.91 -20.08 -3.46
C ASP A 241 29.68 -18.66 -2.92
N VAL A 242 30.04 -17.63 -3.69
CA VAL A 242 29.90 -16.21 -3.33
C VAL A 242 28.87 -15.45 -4.18
N TYR A 243 28.36 -16.08 -5.25
CA TYR A 243 27.33 -15.58 -6.15
C TYR A 243 26.12 -16.53 -6.15
N TYR A 244 24.91 -15.98 -6.05
CA TYR A 244 23.64 -16.73 -5.91
C TYR A 244 23.55 -17.66 -4.69
N ARG A 245 24.16 -17.27 -3.58
CA ARG A 245 24.05 -17.95 -2.29
C ARG A 245 23.84 -16.95 -1.16
N PRO A 246 22.67 -16.28 -1.11
CA PRO A 246 22.41 -15.27 -0.09
C PRO A 246 22.35 -15.92 1.30
N GLY A 247 22.98 -15.28 2.27
CA GLY A 247 23.04 -15.75 3.66
C GLY A 247 23.96 -16.96 3.90
N TYR A 248 24.71 -17.42 2.89
CA TYR A 248 25.66 -18.53 3.05
C TYR A 248 27.06 -18.02 3.42
N ALA A 249 27.76 -18.79 4.27
CA ALA A 249 29.17 -18.56 4.61
C ALA A 249 30.08 -19.32 3.64
N ALA A 250 30.77 -18.58 2.76
CA ALA A 250 31.69 -19.17 1.79
C ALA A 250 33.06 -19.38 2.43
N THR A 251 33.69 -20.54 2.21
CA THR A 251 35.02 -20.84 2.78
C THR A 251 36.11 -20.50 1.77
N CYS A 252 37.01 -19.59 2.14
CA CYS A 252 38.21 -19.25 1.39
C CYS A 252 39.39 -20.14 1.79
N LEU A 253 40.08 -20.68 0.80
CA LEU A 253 41.21 -21.61 0.96
C LEU A 253 42.49 -21.06 0.33
N GLY A 254 43.64 -21.60 0.76
CA GLY A 254 44.94 -21.29 0.17
C GLY A 254 45.51 -19.91 0.53
N GLY A 255 44.89 -19.18 1.45
CA GLY A 255 45.45 -17.97 2.03
C GLY A 255 46.63 -18.27 2.98
N PRO A 256 47.43 -17.24 3.32
CA PRO A 256 48.53 -17.34 4.29
C PRO A 256 48.02 -17.43 5.74
N ILE A 257 46.78 -16.97 5.99
CA ILE A 257 46.04 -17.25 7.22
C ILE A 257 45.26 -18.55 6.97
N SER A 258 45.09 -19.36 8.02
CA SER A 258 44.17 -20.51 8.06
C SER A 258 42.85 -20.24 7.31
N PRO A 259 42.13 -21.26 6.84
CA PRO A 259 40.87 -21.08 6.11
C PRO A 259 39.99 -20.01 6.75
N MET A 260 39.42 -19.12 5.95
CA MET A 260 38.57 -18.01 6.41
C MET A 260 37.16 -18.19 5.87
N GLN A 261 36.15 -17.95 6.70
CA GLN A 261 34.77 -17.85 6.25
C GLN A 261 34.43 -16.41 5.87
N LEU A 262 33.73 -16.26 4.76
CA LEU A 262 33.18 -15.02 4.26
C LEU A 262 31.67 -15.07 4.32
N GLU A 263 31.07 -14.11 5.00
CA GLU A 263 29.61 -13.96 5.07
C GLU A 263 29.18 -12.59 4.53
N PRO A 264 27.97 -12.51 3.94
CA PRO A 264 27.41 -11.24 3.52
C PRO A 264 27.09 -10.35 4.74
N VAL A 265 27.37 -9.06 4.61
CA VAL A 265 26.89 -8.05 5.57
C VAL A 265 25.45 -7.70 5.18
N PRO A 266 24.45 -7.87 6.07
CA PRO A 266 23.08 -7.46 5.79
C PRO A 266 23.01 -5.97 5.41
N ILE A 267 22.37 -5.67 4.29
CA ILE A 267 22.16 -4.30 3.83
C ILE A 267 20.77 -3.86 4.25
N ASN A 268 20.70 -2.77 5.00
CA ASN A 268 19.46 -2.09 5.33
C ASN A 268 19.20 -0.97 4.32
N THR A 269 18.09 -1.10 3.60
CA THR A 269 17.58 -0.10 2.66
C THR A 269 16.32 0.53 3.24
N GLU A 270 16.28 1.86 3.34
CA GLU A 270 15.05 2.58 3.67
C GLU A 270 14.41 3.16 2.41
N TYR A 271 13.09 3.15 2.41
CA TYR A 271 12.23 3.83 1.44
C TYR A 271 11.38 4.86 2.17
N GLU A 272 11.26 6.06 1.59
CA GLU A 272 10.45 7.16 2.12
C GLU A 272 10.79 7.53 3.58
N GLY A 273 12.08 7.55 3.92
CA GLY A 273 12.53 7.92 5.28
C GLY A 273 12.25 6.87 6.35
N GLY A 274 12.12 5.59 5.95
CA GLY A 274 11.97 4.48 6.88
C GLY A 274 10.53 3.98 7.05
N VAL A 275 9.59 4.51 6.25
CA VAL A 275 8.23 3.97 6.14
C VAL A 275 8.27 2.50 5.73
N VAL A 276 9.12 2.16 4.76
CA VAL A 276 9.48 0.77 4.48
C VAL A 276 10.99 0.61 4.66
N GLN A 277 11.37 -0.36 5.46
CA GLN A 277 12.76 -0.78 5.62
C GLN A 277 12.89 -2.20 5.09
N VAL A 278 13.98 -2.46 4.38
CA VAL A 278 14.31 -3.78 3.88
C VAL A 278 15.71 -4.11 4.37
N MET A 279 15.80 -5.19 5.12
CA MET A 279 17.07 -5.81 5.47
C MET A 279 17.26 -7.04 4.58
N ALA A 280 18.39 -7.12 3.89
CA ALA A 280 18.71 -8.33 3.14
C ALA A 280 20.21 -8.66 3.19
N PRO A 281 20.60 -9.86 3.64
CA PRO A 281 21.86 -10.46 3.23
C PRO A 281 21.77 -10.81 1.73
N TRP A 282 22.24 -9.88 0.90
CA TRP A 282 22.49 -10.13 -0.51
C TRP A 282 23.69 -11.05 -0.70
N ASP A 283 23.87 -11.57 -1.91
CA ASP A 283 25.09 -12.22 -2.32
C ASP A 283 26.34 -11.37 -1.99
N ILE A 284 27.44 -12.06 -1.72
CA ILE A 284 28.75 -11.43 -1.52
C ILE A 284 29.17 -10.75 -2.83
N VAL A 285 29.12 -11.45 -3.96
CA VAL A 285 29.46 -10.87 -5.26
C VAL A 285 28.27 -10.96 -6.19
N GLY A 286 27.85 -9.83 -6.77
CA GLY A 286 26.86 -9.77 -7.84
C GLY A 286 27.51 -9.74 -9.23
N ALA A 287 26.70 -9.91 -10.27
CA ALA A 287 27.08 -9.68 -11.66
C ALA A 287 26.56 -8.32 -12.14
N CYS A 288 27.36 -7.58 -12.89
CA CYS A 288 27.03 -6.27 -13.42
C CYS A 288 27.02 -6.28 -14.94
N ASN A 289 26.14 -5.47 -15.52
CA ASN A 289 26.08 -5.22 -16.95
C ASN A 289 25.88 -3.72 -17.20
N CYS A 290 26.76 -3.10 -17.98
CA CYS A 290 26.71 -1.70 -18.37
C CYS A 290 26.59 -1.50 -19.88
N ALA A 291 26.19 -2.52 -20.65
CA ALA A 291 26.02 -2.42 -22.10
C ALA A 291 25.04 -1.32 -22.52
N THR A 292 24.08 -0.96 -21.65
CA THR A 292 23.08 0.09 -21.89
C THR A 292 23.31 1.34 -21.04
N LEU A 293 24.48 1.48 -20.40
CA LEU A 293 24.78 2.61 -19.53
C LEU A 293 24.75 3.93 -20.31
N ASN A 294 23.78 4.78 -19.98
CA ASN A 294 23.69 6.14 -20.48
C ASN A 294 24.28 7.11 -19.45
N LYS A 295 25.42 7.70 -19.79
CA LYS A 295 26.15 8.64 -18.93
C LYS A 295 25.38 9.93 -18.65
N ALA A 296 24.52 10.37 -19.58
CA ALA A 296 23.74 11.60 -19.41
C ALA A 296 22.59 11.42 -18.41
N THR A 297 21.96 10.24 -18.39
CA THR A 297 20.84 9.97 -17.47
C THR A 297 21.25 9.24 -16.20
N GLY A 298 22.47 8.71 -16.13
CA GLY A 298 22.95 7.90 -15.00
C GLY A 298 22.20 6.57 -14.84
N ARG A 299 21.65 6.01 -15.93
CA ARG A 299 20.84 4.78 -15.94
C ARG A 299 21.48 3.74 -16.86
N GLY A 300 21.10 2.46 -16.69
CA GLY A 300 21.58 1.34 -17.53
C GLY A 300 22.77 0.55 -16.97
N TRP A 301 23.27 0.90 -15.78
CA TRP A 301 24.11 0.02 -14.98
C TRP A 301 23.22 -0.92 -14.18
N LEU A 302 23.14 -2.18 -14.61
CA LEU A 302 22.33 -3.21 -13.99
C LEU A 302 23.17 -4.09 -13.08
N LEU A 303 22.59 -4.47 -11.94
CA LEU A 303 23.14 -5.45 -11.01
C LEU A 303 22.23 -6.66 -10.94
N GLN A 304 22.84 -7.84 -10.92
CA GLN A 304 22.18 -9.12 -10.77
C GLN A 304 22.70 -9.81 -9.51
N GLN A 305 21.79 -10.12 -8.59
CA GLN A 305 22.09 -10.68 -7.28
C GLN A 305 20.84 -11.35 -6.68
N LYS A 306 21.05 -12.23 -5.71
CA LYS A 306 20.01 -12.82 -4.86
C LYS A 306 20.15 -12.30 -3.44
N GLY A 307 19.03 -12.18 -2.74
CA GLY A 307 18.98 -11.75 -1.35
C GLY A 307 17.83 -12.41 -0.60
N LEU A 308 18.05 -12.75 0.66
CA LEU A 308 16.96 -13.14 1.56
C LEU A 308 16.41 -11.86 2.19
N MET A 309 15.23 -11.43 1.80
CA MET A 309 14.69 -10.13 2.22
C MET A 309 13.77 -10.26 3.43
N THR A 310 13.97 -9.38 4.39
CA THR A 310 13.04 -9.10 5.47
C THR A 310 12.60 -7.65 5.36
N MET A 311 11.30 -7.42 5.28
CA MET A 311 10.70 -6.10 5.23
C MET A 311 10.17 -5.71 6.61
N LEU A 312 10.34 -4.46 7.00
CA LEU A 312 9.61 -3.83 8.10
C LEU A 312 8.86 -2.65 7.51
N TRP A 313 7.52 -2.68 7.60
CA TRP A 313 6.68 -1.55 7.20
C TRP A 313 6.15 -0.86 8.44
N THR A 314 6.46 0.43 8.58
CA THR A 314 6.01 1.25 9.72
C THR A 314 4.73 1.99 9.36
N CYS A 315 3.69 1.79 10.17
CA CYS A 315 2.39 2.41 9.94
C CYS A 315 1.59 2.53 11.24
N ASP A 316 1.40 3.75 11.71
CA ASP A 316 0.64 4.05 12.93
C ASP A 316 -0.81 4.46 12.63
N SER A 317 -1.17 4.56 11.36
CA SER A 317 -2.49 5.03 10.91
C SER A 317 -3.51 3.91 10.67
N LEU A 318 -3.15 2.65 10.94
CA LEU A 318 -4.07 1.51 10.82
C LEU A 318 -5.03 1.46 12.01
N LEU A 319 -6.22 2.02 11.81
CA LEU A 319 -7.26 2.11 12.83
C LEU A 319 -8.11 0.83 12.91
N LEU A 320 -7.51 -0.30 13.27
CA LEU A 320 -8.23 -1.61 13.32
C LEU A 320 -9.49 -1.54 14.20
N GLN A 321 -9.40 -0.91 15.37
CA GLN A 321 -10.55 -0.75 16.25
C GLN A 321 -11.66 0.08 15.59
N SER A 322 -11.32 1.19 14.94
CA SER A 322 -12.29 2.03 14.25
C SER A 322 -12.92 1.32 13.03
N ALA A 323 -12.13 0.53 12.30
CA ALA A 323 -12.61 -0.32 11.21
C ALA A 323 -13.62 -1.36 11.70
N LEU A 324 -13.35 -2.02 12.82
CA LEU A 324 -14.27 -2.98 13.45
C LEU A 324 -15.54 -2.29 13.96
N VAL A 325 -15.42 -1.12 14.59
CA VAL A 325 -16.58 -0.33 15.03
C VAL A 325 -17.44 0.09 13.83
N LEU A 326 -16.83 0.59 12.76
CA LEU A 326 -17.53 0.93 11.52
C LEU A 326 -18.24 -0.29 10.93
N TRP A 327 -17.57 -1.45 10.89
CA TRP A 327 -18.16 -2.70 10.42
C TRP A 327 -19.37 -3.11 11.26
N CYS A 328 -19.24 -3.20 12.58
CA CYS A 328 -20.35 -3.51 13.49
C CYS A 328 -21.51 -2.52 13.33
N LEU A 329 -21.22 -1.23 13.19
CA LEU A 329 -22.23 -0.21 12.96
C LEU A 329 -22.96 -0.42 11.62
N THR A 330 -22.22 -0.69 10.53
CA THR A 330 -22.84 -0.97 9.23
C THR A 330 -23.68 -2.25 9.23
N VAL A 331 -23.23 -3.32 9.90
CA VAL A 331 -24.02 -4.55 10.09
C VAL A 331 -25.33 -4.23 10.80
N TYR A 332 -25.26 -3.46 11.89
CA TYR A 332 -26.45 -3.01 12.61
C TYR A 332 -27.39 -2.21 11.71
N LEU A 333 -26.88 -1.23 10.95
CA LEU A 333 -27.68 -0.39 10.05
C LEU A 333 -28.32 -1.19 8.90
N VAL A 334 -27.61 -2.17 8.34
CA VAL A 334 -28.15 -3.07 7.30
C VAL A 334 -29.27 -3.92 7.87
N TRP A 335 -29.08 -4.45 9.08
CA TRP A 335 -30.10 -5.25 9.71
C TRP A 335 -31.32 -4.42 10.12
N LEU A 336 -31.13 -3.17 10.56
CA LEU A 336 -32.22 -2.20 10.71
C LEU A 336 -32.97 -1.96 9.40
N GLN A 337 -32.23 -1.74 8.30
CA GLN A 337 -32.83 -1.53 6.98
C GLN A 337 -33.65 -2.75 6.57
N PHE A 338 -33.14 -3.95 6.81
CA PHE A 338 -33.81 -5.20 6.46
C PHE A 338 -35.04 -5.47 7.32
N ALA A 339 -34.96 -5.22 8.63
CA ALA A 339 -36.01 -5.55 9.58
C ALA A 339 -37.20 -4.58 9.51
N PHE A 340 -36.95 -3.28 9.28
CA PHE A 340 -37.98 -2.24 9.44
C PHE A 340 -38.19 -1.36 8.20
N LEU A 341 -37.18 -1.24 7.34
CA LEU A 341 -37.22 -0.36 6.16
C LEU A 341 -37.01 -1.15 4.85
N ARG A 342 -37.52 -2.39 4.82
CA ARG A 342 -37.23 -3.33 3.72
C ARG A 342 -37.67 -2.79 2.35
N HIS A 343 -38.77 -2.06 2.33
CA HIS A 343 -39.38 -1.49 1.13
C HIS A 343 -39.12 0.02 0.98
N SER A 344 -38.27 0.59 1.85
CA SER A 344 -38.00 2.02 1.84
C SER A 344 -37.06 2.40 0.69
N ALA A 345 -37.36 3.52 0.06
CA ALA A 345 -36.46 4.16 -0.90
C ALA A 345 -35.25 4.78 -0.18
N ILE A 346 -35.36 5.11 1.11
CA ILE A 346 -34.34 5.80 1.91
C ILE A 346 -33.41 4.78 2.57
N CYS A 347 -32.11 5.03 2.49
CA CYS A 347 -31.09 4.24 3.18
C CYS A 347 -30.81 4.81 4.58
N SER A 348 -30.90 3.97 5.62
CA SER A 348 -30.66 4.36 7.01
C SER A 348 -29.18 4.71 7.29
N ALA A 349 -28.25 4.08 6.59
CA ALA A 349 -26.82 4.20 6.85
C ALA A 349 -26.24 5.61 6.65
N PRO A 350 -26.40 6.29 5.48
CA PRO A 350 -25.89 7.65 5.30
C PRO A 350 -26.57 8.64 6.25
N VAL A 351 -27.86 8.47 6.54
CA VAL A 351 -28.61 9.32 7.48
C VAL A 351 -28.02 9.20 8.89
N PHE A 352 -27.80 7.98 9.37
CA PHE A 352 -27.23 7.75 10.69
C PHE A 352 -25.76 8.21 10.77
N LEU A 353 -24.94 7.88 9.78
CA LEU A 353 -23.53 8.27 9.73
C LEU A 353 -23.35 9.78 9.61
N SER A 354 -24.25 10.50 8.93
CA SER A 354 -24.19 11.97 8.80
C SER A 354 -24.35 12.72 10.12
N LYS A 355 -24.98 12.07 11.11
CA LYS A 355 -25.20 12.61 12.46
C LYS A 355 -24.04 12.26 13.41
N ASN A 356 -23.01 11.53 12.95
CA ASN A 356 -21.88 11.08 13.74
C ASN A 356 -20.55 11.66 13.24
N VAL A 357 -19.70 12.09 14.17
CA VAL A 357 -18.36 12.64 13.88
C VAL A 357 -17.36 11.55 13.44
N ILE A 358 -17.65 10.28 13.77
CA ILE A 358 -16.76 9.13 13.51
C ILE A 358 -16.43 9.00 12.01
N GLY A 359 -17.40 9.20 11.11
CA GLY A 359 -17.20 9.07 9.66
C GLY A 359 -16.15 10.05 9.11
N PRO A 360 -16.35 11.38 9.26
CA PRO A 360 -15.36 12.37 8.86
C PRO A 360 -13.97 12.19 9.47
N VAL A 361 -13.89 11.77 10.74
CA VAL A 361 -12.60 11.50 11.42
C VAL A 361 -11.87 10.32 10.77
N ILE A 362 -12.57 9.21 10.50
CA ILE A 362 -11.98 8.06 9.79
C ILE A 362 -11.48 8.49 8.40
N LEU A 363 -12.24 9.30 7.67
CA LEU A 363 -11.83 9.79 6.35
C LEU A 363 -10.55 10.63 6.40
N LEU A 364 -10.47 11.58 7.34
CA LEU A 364 -9.29 12.44 7.50
C LEU A 364 -8.05 11.62 7.88
N LEU A 365 -8.18 10.70 8.84
CA LEU A 365 -7.07 9.83 9.24
C LEU A 365 -6.64 8.88 8.11
N THR A 366 -7.57 8.43 7.27
CA THR A 366 -7.27 7.60 6.10
C THR A 366 -6.43 8.37 5.08
N PHE A 367 -6.79 9.62 4.78
CA PHE A 367 -5.99 10.44 3.86
C PHE A 367 -4.64 10.85 4.47
N TYR A 368 -4.59 11.14 5.77
CA TYR A 368 -3.35 11.42 6.47
C TYR A 368 -2.39 10.22 6.45
N GLY A 369 -2.92 9.01 6.69
CA GLY A 369 -2.18 7.75 6.65
C GLY A 369 -1.89 7.22 5.24
N ASN A 370 -2.41 7.86 4.19
CA ASN A 370 -2.34 7.34 2.83
C ASN A 370 -0.90 7.24 2.31
N HIS A 371 -0.02 8.15 2.73
CA HIS A 371 1.40 8.11 2.31
C HIS A 371 2.08 6.78 2.69
N SER A 372 1.82 6.26 3.89
CA SER A 372 2.36 4.96 4.33
C SER A 372 1.81 3.78 3.51
N LEU A 373 0.52 3.84 3.16
CA LEU A 373 -0.14 2.81 2.32
C LEU A 373 0.36 2.85 0.88
N GLN A 374 0.50 4.05 0.30
CA GLN A 374 1.03 4.25 -1.04
C GLN A 374 2.48 3.79 -1.15
N THR A 375 3.30 4.07 -0.12
CA THR A 375 4.69 3.61 -0.05
C THR A 375 4.78 2.08 -0.07
N LEU A 376 3.95 1.41 0.74
CA LEU A 376 3.88 -0.07 0.76
C LEU A 376 3.42 -0.63 -0.59
N SER A 377 2.33 -0.09 -1.15
CA SER A 377 1.79 -0.55 -2.44
C SER A 377 2.82 -0.39 -3.56
N THR A 378 3.49 0.76 -3.63
CA THR A 378 4.56 1.04 -4.61
C THR A 378 5.74 0.10 -4.43
N PHE A 379 6.18 -0.13 -3.19
CA PHE A 379 7.27 -1.06 -2.90
C PHE A 379 6.95 -2.48 -3.36
N MET A 380 5.74 -2.97 -3.02
CA MET A 380 5.28 -4.31 -3.40
C MET A 380 5.08 -4.47 -4.92
N HIS A 381 4.69 -3.39 -5.60
CA HIS A 381 4.59 -3.38 -7.06
C HIS A 381 5.96 -3.50 -7.73
N GLN A 382 6.96 -2.77 -7.23
CA GLN A 382 8.32 -2.78 -7.79
C GLN A 382 9.14 -4.02 -7.38
N ASN A 383 8.83 -4.63 -6.23
CA ASN A 383 9.58 -5.76 -5.66
C ASN A 383 8.66 -6.97 -5.43
N PRO A 384 8.12 -7.59 -6.50
CA PRO A 384 7.28 -8.76 -6.34
C PRO A 384 8.08 -9.93 -5.76
N SER A 385 7.64 -10.43 -4.60
CA SER A 385 8.14 -11.67 -4.01
C SER A 385 7.33 -12.87 -4.52
N TYR A 386 7.99 -13.98 -4.81
CA TYR A 386 7.32 -15.25 -5.13
C TYR A 386 6.63 -15.89 -3.91
N THR A 387 7.11 -15.57 -2.70
CA THR A 387 6.64 -16.18 -1.44
C THR A 387 5.52 -15.37 -0.79
N TYR A 388 5.55 -14.05 -0.93
CA TYR A 388 4.55 -13.17 -0.35
C TYR A 388 3.48 -12.78 -1.37
N ALA A 389 2.23 -12.77 -0.93
CA ALA A 389 1.12 -12.68 -1.84
C ALA A 389 1.08 -11.31 -2.55
N SER A 390 1.03 -11.35 -3.88
CA SER A 390 0.92 -10.17 -4.75
C SER A 390 -0.31 -9.30 -4.48
N TYR A 391 -1.27 -9.77 -3.66
CA TYR A 391 -2.44 -8.99 -3.29
C TYR A 391 -2.12 -7.78 -2.39
N TYR A 392 -0.99 -7.76 -1.66
CA TYR A 392 -0.66 -6.63 -0.77
C TYR A 392 -0.49 -5.30 -1.53
N GLN A 393 -0.15 -5.36 -2.82
CA GLN A 393 -0.11 -4.16 -3.66
C GLN A 393 -1.51 -3.51 -3.82
N ILE A 394 -2.60 -4.29 -3.69
CA ILE A 394 -3.99 -3.85 -3.92
C ILE A 394 -4.75 -3.58 -2.61
N ILE A 395 -4.35 -4.20 -1.48
CA ILE A 395 -5.05 -4.06 -0.21
C ILE A 395 -5.10 -2.60 0.27
N GLY A 396 -4.00 -1.87 0.19
CA GLY A 396 -3.95 -0.43 0.55
C GLY A 396 -4.94 0.40 -0.28
N PRO A 397 -4.88 0.36 -1.62
CA PRO A 397 -5.86 0.99 -2.50
C PRO A 397 -7.32 0.61 -2.20
N ALA A 398 -7.60 -0.67 -1.96
CA ALA A 398 -8.94 -1.17 -1.66
C ALA A 398 -9.48 -0.62 -0.32
N LEU A 399 -8.62 -0.50 0.69
CA LEU A 399 -8.96 0.10 1.98
C LEU A 399 -9.40 1.56 1.82
N VAL A 400 -8.57 2.38 1.18
CA VAL A 400 -8.83 3.82 0.98
C VAL A 400 -10.09 4.04 0.15
N ALA A 401 -10.21 3.32 -0.97
CA ALA A 401 -11.38 3.41 -1.85
C ALA A 401 -12.68 3.03 -1.12
N SER A 402 -12.65 1.99 -0.27
CA SER A 402 -13.83 1.53 0.48
C SER A 402 -14.28 2.53 1.53
N ILE A 403 -13.35 3.18 2.24
CA ILE A 403 -13.67 4.27 3.18
C ILE A 403 -14.30 5.46 2.42
N VAL A 404 -13.70 5.86 1.31
CA VAL A 404 -14.23 6.93 0.46
C VAL A 404 -15.63 6.59 -0.07
N GLY A 405 -15.86 5.35 -0.51
CA GLY A 405 -17.15 4.87 -1.00
C GLY A 405 -18.28 5.00 0.04
N ILE A 406 -18.03 4.60 1.29
CA ILE A 406 -19.00 4.73 2.40
C ILE A 406 -19.21 6.22 2.74
N MET A 407 -18.13 6.99 2.78
CA MET A 407 -18.18 8.41 3.16
C MET A 407 -18.83 9.29 2.09
N THR A 408 -18.85 8.88 0.83
CA THR A 408 -19.46 9.65 -0.27
C THR A 408 -20.92 9.99 0.02
N GLY A 409 -21.78 9.00 0.28
CA GLY A 409 -23.18 9.30 0.59
C GLY A 409 -23.37 9.95 1.95
N THR A 410 -22.47 9.71 2.91
CA THR A 410 -22.48 10.37 4.22
C THR A 410 -22.22 11.87 4.09
N LEU A 411 -21.21 12.28 3.32
CA LEU A 411 -20.87 13.68 3.08
C LEU A 411 -21.97 14.41 2.30
N ILE A 412 -22.55 13.75 1.29
CA ILE A 412 -23.71 14.30 0.57
C ILE A 412 -24.88 14.51 1.54
N GLN A 413 -25.17 13.54 2.41
CA GLN A 413 -26.24 13.69 3.41
C GLN A 413 -25.95 14.79 4.44
N ILE A 414 -24.69 14.96 4.87
CA ILE A 414 -24.27 16.08 5.74
C ILE A 414 -24.58 17.43 5.06
N TRP A 415 -24.32 17.55 3.76
CA TRP A 415 -24.54 18.80 3.02
C TRP A 415 -26.03 19.21 2.98
N PHE A 416 -26.93 18.23 2.86
CA PHE A 416 -28.36 18.49 2.78
C PHE A 416 -29.06 18.56 4.15
N ASN A 417 -28.37 18.25 5.25
CA ASN A 417 -28.96 18.35 6.60
C ASN A 417 -29.48 19.79 6.86
N PRO A 418 -30.71 19.95 7.40
CA PRO A 418 -31.55 18.92 8.02
C PRO A 418 -32.44 18.09 7.06
N ARG A 419 -32.39 18.31 5.74
CA ARG A 419 -33.20 17.56 4.75
C ARG A 419 -32.65 16.16 4.49
N LEU A 420 -33.55 15.21 4.25
CA LEU A 420 -33.21 13.84 3.82
C LEU A 420 -32.98 13.78 2.31
N VAL A 421 -31.89 13.14 1.90
CA VAL A 421 -31.63 12.83 0.50
C VAL A 421 -32.41 11.57 0.12
N THR A 422 -33.45 11.73 -0.69
CA THR A 422 -34.34 10.63 -1.10
C THR A 422 -33.90 9.93 -2.38
N GLN A 423 -33.02 10.56 -3.19
CA GLN A 423 -32.43 9.96 -4.39
C GLN A 423 -31.32 8.96 -4.05
N THR A 424 -31.64 7.90 -3.32
CA THR A 424 -30.69 6.87 -2.86
C THR A 424 -29.94 6.18 -3.99
N TRP A 425 -30.56 6.02 -5.16
CA TRP A 425 -29.87 5.50 -6.36
C TRP A 425 -28.66 6.36 -6.75
N LEU A 426 -28.72 7.67 -6.56
CA LEU A 426 -27.64 8.58 -6.91
C LEU A 426 -26.51 8.51 -5.89
N LEU A 427 -26.84 8.34 -4.60
CA LEU A 427 -25.85 8.03 -3.57
C LEU A 427 -25.12 6.72 -3.89
N LEU A 428 -25.86 5.69 -4.32
CA LEU A 428 -25.29 4.41 -4.74
C LEU A 428 -24.35 4.57 -5.92
N VAL A 429 -24.78 5.23 -7.00
CA VAL A 429 -23.95 5.45 -8.19
C VAL A 429 -22.71 6.28 -7.84
N ALA A 430 -22.87 7.39 -7.10
CA ALA A 430 -21.76 8.23 -6.68
C ALA A 430 -20.75 7.47 -5.82
N SER A 431 -21.20 6.66 -4.85
CA SER A 431 -20.34 5.82 -4.03
C SER A 431 -19.56 4.79 -4.84
N VAL A 432 -20.19 4.13 -5.83
CA VAL A 432 -19.51 3.16 -6.72
C VAL A 432 -18.49 3.87 -7.62
N VAL A 433 -18.87 4.99 -8.25
CA VAL A 433 -17.97 5.76 -9.11
C VAL A 433 -16.77 6.27 -8.32
N ASN A 434 -17.00 6.78 -7.11
CA ASN A 434 -15.93 7.31 -6.28
C ASN A 434 -14.98 6.19 -5.80
N TRP A 435 -15.54 5.03 -5.44
CA TRP A 435 -14.75 3.84 -5.11
C TRP A 435 -13.86 3.42 -6.29
N LEU A 436 -14.43 3.27 -7.49
CA LEU A 436 -13.69 2.88 -8.69
C LEU A 436 -12.59 3.89 -9.04
N LEU A 437 -12.91 5.18 -8.96
CA LEU A 437 -11.97 6.24 -9.27
C LEU A 437 -10.76 6.20 -8.32
N VAL A 438 -11.01 6.20 -7.01
CA VAL A 438 -9.92 6.20 -6.00
C VAL A 438 -9.11 4.92 -6.09
N PHE A 439 -9.78 3.77 -6.22
CA PHE A 439 -9.11 2.48 -6.38
C PHE A 439 -8.18 2.49 -7.59
N CYS A 440 -8.67 2.96 -8.75
CA CYS A 440 -7.87 2.99 -9.97
C CYS A 440 -6.69 3.95 -9.89
N VAL A 441 -6.86 5.13 -9.28
CA VAL A 441 -5.77 6.10 -9.08
C VAL A 441 -4.71 5.50 -8.16
N GLU A 442 -5.10 4.99 -7.00
CA GLU A 442 -4.15 4.44 -6.02
C GLU A 442 -3.44 3.19 -6.53
N ALA A 443 -4.15 2.25 -7.16
CA ALA A 443 -3.58 0.97 -7.60
C ALA A 443 -2.82 1.06 -8.94
N PHE A 444 -3.31 1.84 -9.91
CA PHE A 444 -2.80 1.81 -11.29
C PHE A 444 -2.12 3.10 -11.75
N VAL A 445 -2.23 4.21 -11.01
CA VAL A 445 -1.55 5.47 -11.37
C VAL A 445 -0.36 5.70 -10.44
N VAL A 446 -0.56 5.65 -9.13
CA VAL A 446 0.48 6.02 -8.16
C VAL A 446 1.67 5.05 -8.20
N ALA A 447 1.43 3.75 -8.05
CA ALA A 447 2.51 2.76 -8.01
C ALA A 447 3.30 2.65 -9.32
N PRO A 448 2.68 2.59 -10.53
CA PRO A 448 3.43 2.47 -11.77
C PRO A 448 4.16 3.74 -12.22
N GLN A 449 3.68 4.92 -11.82
CA GLN A 449 4.36 6.19 -12.16
C GLN A 449 5.49 6.56 -11.19
N SER A 450 5.56 5.90 -10.03
CA SER A 450 6.59 6.13 -9.03
C SER A 450 7.87 5.41 -9.41
N ASN A 451 9.00 6.14 -9.44
CA ASN A 451 10.34 5.58 -9.57
C ASN A 451 11.12 5.77 -8.27
N ALA A 452 11.93 4.77 -7.90
CA ALA A 452 12.87 4.90 -6.79
C ALA A 452 14.03 5.82 -7.18
N VAL A 453 14.21 6.91 -6.45
CA VAL A 453 15.31 7.87 -6.61
C VAL A 453 16.13 7.96 -5.32
N PRO A 454 17.46 8.18 -5.42
CA PRO A 454 18.31 8.32 -4.23
C PRO A 454 17.91 9.50 -3.35
N ARG A 455 17.92 9.29 -2.02
CA ARG A 455 17.69 10.33 -1.00
C ARG A 455 18.71 10.22 0.13
N THR A 456 18.81 11.26 0.95
CA THR A 456 19.56 11.22 2.22
C THR A 456 18.86 10.30 3.22
N CYS A 457 19.65 9.45 3.87
CA CYS A 457 19.18 8.55 4.91
C CYS A 457 18.66 9.30 6.13
N GLN A 458 17.52 8.86 6.68
CA GLN A 458 17.00 9.35 7.95
C GLN A 458 17.46 8.47 9.13
N LEU A 459 17.62 7.16 8.92
CA LEU A 459 18.05 6.24 9.96
C LEU A 459 19.56 5.99 9.91
N ALA A 460 20.23 6.09 11.07
CA ALA A 460 21.66 5.87 11.20
C ALA A 460 22.11 4.43 10.85
N THR A 461 21.21 3.46 10.90
CA THR A 461 21.48 2.04 10.61
C THR A 461 21.30 1.66 9.14
N THR A 462 20.91 2.62 8.29
CA THR A 462 20.62 2.38 6.86
C THR A 462 21.83 2.69 5.99
N ILE A 463 21.93 1.95 4.90
CA ILE A 463 23.06 2.02 3.95
C ILE A 463 22.59 2.61 2.61
N ASN A 464 21.41 2.20 2.15
CA ASN A 464 20.78 2.70 0.93
C ASN A 464 19.47 3.40 1.27
N CYS A 465 19.23 4.55 0.67
CA CYS A 465 18.11 5.41 1.03
C CYS A 465 17.43 5.92 -0.23
N LEU A 466 16.17 5.55 -0.40
CA LEU A 466 15.39 5.75 -1.61
C LEU A 466 14.10 6.51 -1.27
N ALA A 467 13.64 7.30 -2.22
CA ALA A 467 12.34 7.95 -2.19
C ALA A 467 11.61 7.71 -3.51
N TYR A 468 10.29 7.79 -3.49
CA TYR A 468 9.44 7.68 -4.66
C TYR A 468 9.10 9.07 -5.18
N ASP A 469 9.51 9.36 -6.41
CA ASP A 469 9.41 10.70 -7.02
C ASP A 469 7.97 11.17 -7.32
N ALA A 470 7.01 10.26 -7.44
CA ALA A 470 5.63 10.58 -7.75
C ALA A 470 4.75 10.77 -6.50
N LEU A 471 5.08 10.16 -5.35
CA LEU A 471 4.27 10.24 -4.12
C LEU A 471 4.00 11.69 -3.65
N PRO A 472 5.00 12.59 -3.57
CA PRO A 472 4.75 13.97 -3.13
C PRO A 472 3.80 14.74 -4.05
N ARG A 473 3.71 14.37 -5.33
CA ARG A 473 2.83 15.03 -6.31
C ARG A 473 1.44 14.38 -6.36
N LEU A 474 1.37 13.07 -6.22
CA LEU A 474 0.14 12.30 -6.44
C LEU A 474 -0.68 12.04 -5.16
N HIS A 475 -0.14 12.24 -3.96
CA HIS A 475 -0.87 11.99 -2.71
C HIS A 475 -2.17 12.81 -2.57
N LEU A 476 -2.25 13.99 -3.20
CA LEU A 476 -3.44 14.86 -3.21
C LEU A 476 -4.44 14.52 -4.31
N LEU A 477 -4.08 13.67 -5.29
CA LEU A 477 -4.92 13.42 -6.44
C LEU A 477 -6.22 12.71 -6.06
N SER A 478 -6.12 11.65 -5.25
CA SER A 478 -7.26 10.88 -4.75
C SER A 478 -8.27 11.73 -3.95
N PRO A 479 -7.88 12.52 -2.93
CA PRO A 479 -8.83 13.37 -2.21
C PRO A 479 -9.45 14.45 -3.10
N LEU A 480 -8.68 15.06 -4.03
CA LEU A 480 -9.22 16.08 -4.95
C LEU A 480 -10.27 15.50 -5.90
N LEU A 481 -9.98 14.39 -6.55
CA LEU A 481 -10.93 13.76 -7.48
C LEU A 481 -12.16 13.22 -6.74
N SER A 482 -11.98 12.63 -5.57
CA SER A 482 -13.09 12.18 -4.72
C SER A 482 -13.98 13.34 -4.27
N GLY A 483 -13.37 14.45 -3.84
CA GLY A 483 -14.11 15.67 -3.52
C GLY A 483 -14.90 16.21 -4.71
N GLY A 484 -14.32 16.15 -5.91
CA GLY A 484 -14.99 16.52 -7.16
C GLY A 484 -16.25 15.69 -7.43
N VAL A 485 -16.20 14.36 -7.25
CA VAL A 485 -17.35 13.46 -7.41
C VAL A 485 -18.49 13.83 -6.43
N VAL A 486 -18.15 14.11 -5.16
CA VAL A 486 -19.11 14.53 -4.13
C VAL A 486 -19.77 15.86 -4.52
N LEU A 487 -18.99 16.86 -4.94
CA LEU A 487 -19.50 18.18 -5.35
C LEU A 487 -20.41 18.08 -6.58
N LEU A 488 -20.04 17.27 -7.57
CA LEU A 488 -20.87 17.01 -8.76
C LEU A 488 -22.19 16.32 -8.39
N ALA A 489 -22.15 15.34 -7.48
CA ALA A 489 -23.35 14.67 -6.99
C ALA A 489 -24.27 15.65 -6.24
N ILE A 490 -23.72 16.53 -5.39
CA ILE A 490 -24.48 17.59 -4.72
C ILE A 490 -25.14 18.53 -5.74
N GLY A 491 -24.39 19.01 -6.73
CA GLY A 491 -24.91 19.88 -7.79
C GLY A 491 -26.03 19.20 -8.61
N TYR A 492 -25.87 17.92 -8.90
CA TYR A 492 -26.90 17.14 -9.58
C TYR A 492 -28.16 16.95 -8.72
N ILE A 493 -28.02 16.72 -7.41
CA ILE A 493 -29.17 16.63 -6.49
C ILE A 493 -29.93 17.96 -6.45
N TYR A 494 -29.25 19.10 -6.38
CA TYR A 494 -29.91 20.41 -6.46
C TYR A 494 -30.71 20.57 -7.76
N ARG A 495 -30.11 20.20 -8.90
CA ARG A 495 -30.78 20.28 -10.19
C ARG A 495 -31.97 19.33 -10.27
N SER A 496 -31.80 18.08 -9.85
CA SER A 496 -32.83 17.06 -9.82
C SER A 496 -33.99 17.46 -8.89
N SER A 497 -33.67 17.96 -7.69
CA SER A 497 -34.65 18.49 -6.73
C SER A 497 -35.49 19.61 -7.33
N ARG A 498 -34.86 20.61 -7.99
CA ARG A 498 -35.58 21.69 -8.68
C ARG A 498 -36.45 21.18 -9.83
N GLN A 499 -35.97 20.20 -10.60
CA GLN A 499 -36.74 19.61 -11.71
C GLN A 499 -37.91 18.76 -11.22
N ALA A 500 -37.72 18.00 -10.14
CA ALA A 500 -38.76 17.20 -9.51
C ALA A 500 -39.88 18.08 -8.93
N ALA A 501 -39.52 19.20 -8.29
CA ALA A 501 -40.48 20.21 -7.83
C ALA A 501 -41.35 20.77 -8.97
N HIS A 502 -40.84 20.81 -10.21
CA HIS A 502 -41.62 21.25 -11.38
C HIS A 502 -42.42 20.14 -12.07
N LYS A 503 -42.02 18.87 -11.96
CA LYS A 503 -42.62 17.75 -12.70
C LYS A 503 -43.63 16.92 -11.91
N HIS A 504 -43.52 16.85 -10.59
CA HIS A 504 -44.33 15.93 -9.79
C HIS A 504 -45.31 16.66 -8.88
N THR A 505 -46.58 16.57 -9.24
CA THR A 505 -47.76 17.06 -8.51
C THR A 505 -48.46 15.93 -7.78
N VAL A 506 -47.75 15.10 -7.01
CA VAL A 506 -48.44 14.25 -6.03
C VAL A 506 -48.72 15.15 -4.83
N GLN A 507 -49.90 15.76 -4.80
CA GLN A 507 -50.33 16.56 -3.66
C GLN A 507 -50.69 15.59 -2.53
N VAL A 508 -49.82 15.52 -1.52
CA VAL A 508 -50.15 14.82 -0.29
C VAL A 508 -51.18 15.66 0.47
N PRO A 509 -52.34 15.10 0.86
CA PRO A 509 -53.34 15.84 1.61
C PRO A 509 -52.76 16.39 2.92
N GLU A 510 -53.13 17.63 3.31
CA GLU A 510 -52.72 18.21 4.59
C GLU A 510 -53.17 17.36 5.81
N THR A 511 -54.16 16.50 5.62
CA THR A 511 -54.65 15.55 6.62
C THR A 511 -53.75 14.33 6.82
N ASN A 512 -52.67 14.18 6.04
CA ASN A 512 -51.73 13.06 6.18
C ASN A 512 -51.05 13.11 7.56
N SER A 513 -51.02 11.96 8.22
CA SER A 513 -50.61 11.87 9.62
C SER A 513 -49.12 12.21 9.83
N ILE A 514 -48.27 12.01 8.82
CA ILE A 514 -46.83 12.34 8.90
C ILE A 514 -46.61 13.86 8.80
N LEU A 515 -47.34 14.56 7.92
CA LEU A 515 -47.26 16.03 7.81
C LEU A 515 -47.67 16.69 9.14
N SER A 516 -48.78 16.22 9.72
CA SER A 516 -49.26 16.66 11.05
C SER A 516 -48.24 16.35 12.16
N TYR A 517 -47.66 15.14 12.18
CA TYR A 517 -46.64 14.76 13.17
C TYR A 517 -45.34 15.57 13.05
N PHE A 518 -44.96 15.96 11.83
CA PHE A 518 -43.82 16.84 11.60
C PHE A 518 -44.13 18.31 11.81
N ASN A 519 -45.41 18.69 11.84
CA ASN A 519 -45.89 20.07 11.86
C ASN A 519 -45.37 20.87 10.64
N ILE A 520 -45.50 20.28 9.44
CA ILE A 520 -45.06 20.86 8.16
C ILE A 520 -46.20 20.80 7.14
N GLN A 521 -46.21 21.76 6.21
CA GLN A 521 -47.22 21.83 5.15
C GLN A 521 -46.84 21.00 3.91
N ASP A 522 -45.54 20.82 3.65
CA ASP A 522 -45.02 20.11 2.49
C ASP A 522 -43.73 19.36 2.83
N PHE A 523 -43.61 18.13 2.31
CA PHE A 523 -42.41 17.31 2.41
C PHE A 523 -41.19 17.90 1.70
N ALA A 524 -41.36 18.85 0.78
CA ALA A 524 -40.25 19.60 0.18
C ALA A 524 -39.39 20.37 1.22
N SER A 525 -39.96 20.67 2.40
CA SER A 525 -39.22 21.29 3.51
C SER A 525 -38.21 20.35 4.17
N VAL A 526 -38.46 19.04 4.12
CA VAL A 526 -37.73 17.99 4.84
C VAL A 526 -37.04 16.97 3.93
N THR A 527 -37.32 16.98 2.63
CA THR A 527 -36.73 16.06 1.65
C THR A 527 -36.21 16.79 0.42
N THR A 528 -35.24 16.19 -0.27
CA THR A 528 -34.75 16.69 -1.57
C THR A 528 -35.70 16.39 -2.72
N SER A 529 -36.49 15.31 -2.62
CA SER A 529 -37.56 14.96 -3.57
C SER A 529 -38.56 14.02 -2.90
N ILE A 530 -39.82 14.09 -3.31
CA ILE A 530 -40.88 13.14 -2.92
C ILE A 530 -40.98 11.95 -3.87
N GLU A 531 -40.19 11.96 -4.95
CA GLU A 531 -40.13 10.88 -5.93
C GLU A 531 -39.73 9.57 -5.23
N CYS A 532 -40.50 8.49 -5.49
CA CYS A 532 -40.32 7.17 -4.89
C CYS A 532 -40.69 7.05 -3.39
N CYS A 533 -41.06 8.15 -2.72
CA CYS A 533 -41.45 8.15 -1.30
C CYS A 533 -42.98 8.17 -1.08
N CYS A 534 -43.77 8.32 -2.13
CA CYS A 534 -45.24 8.28 -2.06
C CYS A 534 -45.78 7.13 -2.91
N ASP A 535 -46.80 6.45 -2.39
CA ASP A 535 -47.59 5.44 -3.09
C ASP A 535 -49.08 5.74 -2.88
N THR A 536 -49.95 5.26 -3.75
CA THR A 536 -51.39 5.30 -3.53
C THR A 536 -51.85 3.94 -3.01
N ASP A 537 -52.41 3.94 -1.81
CA ASP A 537 -52.97 2.74 -1.18
C ASP A 537 -54.23 2.24 -1.92
N GLU A 538 -54.67 1.01 -1.63
CA GLU A 538 -55.86 0.37 -2.22
C GLU A 538 -57.15 1.18 -2.00
N ALA A 539 -57.20 1.97 -0.93
CA ALA A 539 -58.29 2.90 -0.62
C ALA A 539 -58.21 4.25 -1.36
N GLY A 540 -57.21 4.45 -2.22
CA GLY A 540 -56.95 5.71 -2.94
C GLY A 540 -56.30 6.80 -2.10
N ALA A 541 -55.96 6.52 -0.83
CA ALA A 541 -55.22 7.44 0.04
C ALA A 541 -53.72 7.44 -0.31
N VAL A 542 -53.05 8.60 -0.17
CA VAL A 542 -51.61 8.71 -0.42
C VAL A 542 -50.85 8.20 0.80
N ALA A 543 -50.16 7.07 0.64
CA ALA A 543 -49.30 6.48 1.65
C ALA A 543 -47.84 6.90 1.42
N VAL A 544 -47.10 7.14 2.49
CA VAL A 544 -45.79 7.80 2.50
C VAL A 544 -44.76 6.91 3.17
N ASP A 545 -43.55 6.84 2.60
CA ASP A 545 -42.47 5.93 3.03
C ASP A 545 -42.11 6.14 4.52
N ALA A 546 -42.18 5.06 5.29
CA ALA A 546 -41.84 5.07 6.72
C ALA A 546 -40.40 5.52 7.00
N GLY A 547 -39.49 5.43 6.01
CA GLY A 547 -38.12 5.92 6.08
C GLY A 547 -38.01 7.43 6.32
N LEU A 548 -39.06 8.21 6.01
CA LEU A 548 -39.08 9.66 6.27
C LEU A 548 -39.03 9.98 7.77
N LEU A 549 -39.47 9.05 8.62
CA LEU A 549 -39.40 9.16 10.07
C LEU A 549 -37.96 9.26 10.61
N LEU A 550 -36.96 8.85 9.83
CA LEU A 550 -35.54 8.96 10.19
C LEU A 550 -35.08 10.41 10.39
N ILE A 551 -35.80 11.40 9.85
CA ILE A 551 -35.48 12.81 10.06
C ILE A 551 -35.54 13.18 11.55
N LYS A 552 -36.62 12.78 12.23
CA LYS A 552 -36.81 12.94 13.69
C LYS A 552 -36.24 11.75 14.49
N SER A 553 -35.41 10.91 13.87
CA SER A 553 -34.85 9.72 14.50
C SER A 553 -35.94 8.80 15.06
N MET A 554 -37.04 8.64 14.33
CA MET A 554 -38.16 7.74 14.66
C MET A 554 -38.21 6.59 13.65
N LEU A 555 -38.76 5.45 14.06
CA LEU A 555 -38.88 4.26 13.23
C LEU A 555 -40.13 3.48 13.63
N GLN A 556 -40.82 2.92 12.63
CA GLN A 556 -41.96 2.05 12.85
C GLN A 556 -41.49 0.64 13.22
N VAL A 557 -41.89 0.18 14.40
CA VAL A 557 -41.42 -1.09 14.98
C VAL A 557 -42.46 -2.19 14.84
N SER A 558 -43.74 -1.82 14.91
CA SER A 558 -44.88 -2.68 14.66
C SER A 558 -45.96 -1.94 13.86
N ASP A 559 -46.98 -2.67 13.42
CA ASP A 559 -48.16 -2.10 12.76
C ASP A 559 -48.84 -0.99 13.58
N ARG A 560 -48.62 -0.96 14.90
CA ARG A 560 -49.30 -0.04 15.82
C ARG A 560 -48.38 0.90 16.60
N HIS A 561 -47.06 0.78 16.46
CA HIS A 561 -46.14 1.52 17.33
C HIS A 561 -44.91 2.06 16.59
N LEU A 562 -44.62 3.35 16.82
CA LEU A 562 -43.38 4.02 16.48
C LEU A 562 -42.53 4.23 17.73
N THR A 563 -41.21 4.15 17.61
CA THR A 563 -40.29 4.54 18.70
C THR A 563 -39.06 5.25 18.15
N ARG A 564 -38.26 5.84 19.05
CA ARG A 564 -36.99 6.48 18.69
C ARG A 564 -35.95 5.45 18.28
N THR A 565 -35.10 5.81 17.32
CA THR A 565 -34.01 4.95 16.82
C THR A 565 -33.04 4.50 17.92
N CYS A 566 -32.90 5.27 19.01
CA CYS A 566 -32.11 4.89 20.18
C CYS A 566 -32.67 3.69 20.96
N ASN A 567 -33.97 3.42 20.85
CA ASN A 567 -34.61 2.30 21.55
C ASN A 567 -34.59 1.01 20.73
N ILE A 568 -34.32 1.12 19.43
CA ILE A 568 -34.36 0.00 18.50
C ILE A 568 -33.35 -1.10 18.84
N PRO A 569 -32.10 -0.82 19.29
CA PRO A 569 -31.17 -1.87 19.71
C PRO A 569 -31.78 -2.85 20.73
N TYR A 570 -32.59 -2.35 21.66
CA TYR A 570 -33.23 -3.19 22.66
C TYR A 570 -34.31 -4.10 22.08
N THR A 571 -35.17 -3.57 21.20
CA THR A 571 -36.19 -4.35 20.49
C THR A 571 -35.59 -5.39 19.58
N CYS A 572 -34.46 -5.04 19.00
CA CYS A 572 -33.67 -5.87 18.15
C CYS A 572 -33.07 -7.08 18.88
N VAL A 573 -32.36 -6.84 19.99
CA VAL A 573 -31.84 -7.92 20.85
C VAL A 573 -32.99 -8.80 21.33
N TYR A 574 -34.11 -8.20 21.76
CA TYR A 574 -35.29 -8.92 22.20
C TYR A 574 -35.78 -9.94 21.16
N ARG A 575 -35.84 -9.55 19.88
CA ARG A 575 -36.30 -10.44 18.79
C ARG A 575 -35.31 -11.57 18.47
N LEU A 576 -34.01 -11.37 18.71
CA LEU A 576 -32.98 -12.38 18.51
C LEU A 576 -32.91 -13.44 19.63
N LEU A 577 -33.40 -13.13 20.82
CA LEU A 577 -33.43 -14.08 21.94
C LEU A 577 -34.38 -15.24 21.62
N ALA A 578 -33.87 -16.48 21.67
CA ALA A 578 -34.64 -17.68 21.34
C ALA A 578 -35.59 -18.13 22.46
N SER A 579 -35.23 -17.92 23.73
CA SER A 579 -36.03 -18.40 24.86
C SER A 579 -36.96 -17.32 25.41
N THR A 580 -38.20 -17.72 25.74
CA THR A 580 -39.21 -16.85 26.36
C THR A 580 -38.78 -16.32 27.73
N ARG A 581 -37.99 -17.10 28.48
CA ARG A 581 -37.41 -16.68 29.77
C ARG A 581 -36.39 -15.54 29.58
N LEU A 582 -35.49 -15.65 28.61
CA LEU A 582 -34.51 -14.59 28.32
C LEU A 582 -35.20 -13.33 27.79
N ARG A 583 -36.22 -13.48 26.94
CA ARG A 583 -37.04 -12.35 26.46
C ARG A 583 -37.69 -11.60 27.61
N ARG A 584 -38.33 -12.31 28.54
CA ARG A 584 -38.97 -11.70 29.72
C ARG A 584 -37.95 -10.99 30.63
N LEU A 585 -36.80 -11.62 30.89
CA LEU A 585 -35.73 -11.00 31.68
C LEU A 585 -35.17 -9.76 31.00
N TRP A 586 -34.94 -9.80 29.69
CA TRP A 586 -34.46 -8.67 28.91
C TRP A 586 -35.48 -7.52 28.87
N SER A 587 -36.74 -7.84 28.64
CA SER A 587 -37.86 -6.89 28.68
C SER A 587 -37.97 -6.18 30.03
N GLN A 588 -37.87 -6.93 31.13
CA GLN A 588 -37.85 -6.38 32.49
C GLN A 588 -36.61 -5.52 32.76
N SER A 589 -35.44 -5.93 32.23
CA SER A 589 -34.19 -5.19 32.41
C SER A 589 -34.15 -3.86 31.66
N VAL A 590 -34.74 -3.78 30.47
CA VAL A 590 -34.80 -2.54 29.68
C VAL A 590 -35.88 -1.61 30.22
N GLY A 591 -36.96 -2.15 30.78
CA GLY A 591 -38.09 -1.39 31.29
C GLY A 591 -39.02 -0.89 30.17
N SER A 592 -39.86 0.08 30.51
CA SER A 592 -40.88 0.60 29.59
C SER A 592 -40.31 1.68 28.66
N ILE A 593 -40.60 1.56 27.36
CA ILE A 593 -40.13 2.46 26.31
C ILE A 593 -41.29 3.36 25.85
N LEU A 594 -41.01 4.63 25.60
CA LEU A 594 -41.98 5.55 25.01
C LEU A 594 -42.26 5.17 23.55
N VAL A 595 -43.54 5.00 23.23
CA VAL A 595 -44.01 4.72 21.87
C VAL A 595 -45.16 5.63 21.46
N VAL A 596 -45.23 5.93 20.17
CA VAL A 596 -46.33 6.68 19.54
C VAL A 596 -47.21 5.67 18.80
N HIS A 597 -48.52 5.79 18.96
CA HIS A 597 -49.48 4.84 18.39
C HIS A 597 -49.70 5.07 16.89
N VAL A 598 -49.88 3.99 16.14
CA VAL A 598 -50.25 3.95 14.73
C VAL A 598 -51.56 3.17 14.62
N GLY A 599 -52.52 3.68 13.86
CA GLY A 599 -53.79 3.02 13.62
C GLY A 599 -54.21 3.19 12.17
N GLN A 600 -54.58 2.10 11.50
CA GLN A 600 -55.01 2.11 10.09
C GLN A 600 -53.99 2.81 9.16
N GLY A 601 -52.69 2.63 9.40
CA GLY A 601 -51.64 3.28 8.61
C GLY A 601 -51.35 4.74 8.99
N ALA A 602 -52.13 5.36 9.89
CA ALA A 602 -51.95 6.74 10.31
C ALA A 602 -51.31 6.88 11.71
N ILE A 603 -50.44 7.88 11.89
CA ILE A 603 -49.87 8.25 13.19
C ILE A 603 -50.96 8.92 14.05
N LEU A 604 -51.23 8.33 15.22
CA LEU A 604 -52.20 8.86 16.17
C LEU A 604 -51.54 9.86 17.13
N PRO A 605 -52.26 10.90 17.60
CA PRO A 605 -51.75 11.87 18.58
C PRO A 605 -51.70 11.30 20.01
N ARG A 606 -51.40 10.00 20.16
CA ARG A 606 -51.34 9.29 21.43
C ARG A 606 -49.95 8.68 21.60
N ALA A 607 -49.36 8.89 22.78
CA ALA A 607 -48.12 8.24 23.19
C ALA A 607 -48.34 7.48 24.50
N SER A 608 -47.63 6.36 24.67
CA SER A 608 -47.68 5.56 25.89
C SER A 608 -46.34 4.89 26.17
N TYR A 609 -46.14 4.43 27.41
CA TYR A 609 -45.01 3.60 27.77
C TYR A 609 -45.36 2.12 27.62
N LYS A 610 -44.52 1.35 26.92
CA LYS A 610 -44.72 -0.07 26.61
C LYS A 610 -43.49 -0.89 26.90
N LEU A 611 -43.68 -2.08 27.47
CA LEU A 611 -42.61 -3.07 27.62
C LEU A 611 -42.25 -3.70 26.27
N LEU A 612 -41.04 -4.25 26.16
CA LEU A 612 -40.58 -4.90 24.92
C LEU A 612 -41.44 -6.11 24.54
N ASP A 613 -41.95 -6.86 25.53
CA ASP A 613 -42.86 -7.99 25.31
C ASP A 613 -44.15 -7.55 24.61
N GLU A 614 -44.69 -6.38 24.97
CA GLU A 614 -45.91 -5.83 24.39
C GLU A 614 -45.68 -5.34 22.96
N LEU A 615 -44.49 -4.81 22.68
CA LEU A 615 -44.11 -4.31 21.34
C LEU A 615 -43.80 -5.42 20.34
N ALA A 616 -43.29 -6.56 20.82
CA ALA A 616 -42.88 -7.67 19.97
C ALA A 616 -43.98 -8.69 19.68
N ALA A 617 -45.10 -8.63 20.40
CA ALA A 617 -46.28 -9.46 20.14
C ALA A 617 -46.97 -9.12 18.80
N GLU A 618 -46.66 -7.97 18.22
CA GLU A 618 -47.29 -7.45 17.02
C GLU A 618 -46.43 -7.67 15.76
N LYS A 619 -47.09 -7.79 14.60
CA LYS A 619 -46.39 -7.93 13.32
C LYS A 619 -45.55 -6.68 13.03
N VAL A 620 -44.41 -6.90 12.38
CA VAL A 620 -43.51 -5.83 11.96
C VAL A 620 -44.10 -5.17 10.73
N ALA A 621 -44.59 -3.93 10.87
CA ALA A 621 -44.96 -3.13 9.72
C ALA A 621 -43.72 -2.78 8.91
N THR A 622 -43.80 -3.00 7.61
CA THR A 622 -42.83 -2.50 6.64
C THR A 622 -43.59 -1.84 5.50
N GLY A 623 -43.25 -0.59 5.16
CA GLY A 623 -43.76 0.01 3.93
C GLY A 623 -44.09 1.48 4.07
N TYR A 624 -45.34 1.79 4.39
CA TYR A 624 -45.90 3.11 4.16
C TYR A 624 -46.94 3.50 5.24
N LEU A 625 -47.09 4.81 5.46
CA LEU A 625 -48.02 5.44 6.42
C LEU A 625 -48.90 6.48 5.71
N SER A 626 -50.19 6.50 6.01
CA SER A 626 -51.22 7.34 5.37
C SER A 626 -51.56 8.61 6.16
#